data_AF-A0A7X9J8J1-F1
#
_entry.id   AF-A0A7X9J8J1-F1
#
_cell.length_a   1.000
_cell.length_b   1.000
_cell.length_c   1.000
_cell.angle_alpha   90.00
_cell.angle_beta   90.00
_cell.angle_gamma   90.00
#
_symmetry.space_group_name_H-M   'P 1'
#
loop_
_entity.id
_entity.type
_entity.pdbx_description
1 polymer ?
#
loop_
_entity_poly.entity_id
_entity_poly.type
_entity_poly.pdbx_seq_one_letter_code
_entity_poly.pdbx_strand_id
1 'polypeptide(L)'
;MINLEEAKKWYQNADAVHDFAHIERVYRMSERLARAEGADLEIVHAAALLHDADGTTPGSAARLEHHLRSAVLAGEVLKKEGWSEDRIAAVQHCIRAHRYRDDREPPATIEAKCIFDADKLDVLGAIGAVRVSLYAALAGMPLYAEPSAQFLETGKEMP
;
A
#
# COMPACT_ATOMS: atom_id res chain seq x y z
N MET A 1 -5.55 -19.91 6.61
CA MET A 1 -5.42 -19.12 5.36
C MET A 1 -6.12 -17.81 5.60
N ILE A 2 -5.34 -16.73 5.66
CA ILE A 2 -5.80 -15.39 6.01
C ILE A 2 -6.84 -14.93 4.99
N ASN A 3 -7.99 -14.45 5.48
CA ASN A 3 -9.04 -13.92 4.61
C ASN A 3 -9.36 -12.45 4.95
N LEU A 4 -10.17 -11.80 4.10
CA LEU A 4 -10.58 -10.40 4.27
C LEU A 4 -11.25 -10.14 5.62
N GLU A 5 -12.05 -11.08 6.12
CA GLU A 5 -12.79 -10.95 7.39
C GLU A 5 -11.85 -10.91 8.60
N GLU A 6 -10.79 -11.72 8.56
CA GLU A 6 -9.72 -11.71 9.55
C GLU A 6 -8.87 -10.44 9.43
N ALA A 7 -8.48 -10.08 8.22
CA ALA A 7 -7.66 -8.90 7.96
C ALA A 7 -8.34 -7.62 8.46
N LYS A 8 -9.67 -7.51 8.33
CA LYS A 8 -10.46 -6.35 8.80
C LYS A 8 -10.25 -6.04 10.28
N LYS A 9 -9.89 -7.03 11.11
CA LYS A 9 -9.62 -6.86 12.54
C LYS A 9 -8.33 -6.06 12.80
N TRP A 10 -7.41 -5.99 11.84
CA TRP A 10 -6.18 -5.19 11.95
C TRP A 10 -6.40 -3.70 11.64
N TYR A 11 -7.51 -3.34 10.97
CA TYR A 11 -7.76 -1.98 10.47
C TYR A 11 -8.84 -1.21 11.25
N GLN A 12 -9.05 -1.51 12.54
CA GLN A 12 -10.17 -0.95 13.32
C GLN A 12 -10.08 0.56 13.63
N ASN A 13 -8.96 1.22 13.32
CA ASN A 13 -8.75 2.66 13.55
C ASN A 13 -8.42 3.45 12.26
N ALA A 14 -8.91 3.01 11.11
CA ALA A 14 -8.65 3.66 9.83
C ALA A 14 -9.44 4.98 9.65
N ASP A 15 -8.78 6.04 9.17
CA ASP A 15 -9.47 7.27 8.75
C ASP A 15 -10.24 7.06 7.44
N ALA A 16 -11.23 7.91 7.13
CA ALA A 16 -12.07 7.86 5.93
C ALA A 16 -11.30 7.72 4.58
N VAL A 17 -10.03 8.14 4.52
CA VAL A 17 -9.16 8.05 3.33
C VAL A 17 -8.32 6.77 3.31
N HIS A 18 -8.22 6.04 4.43
CA HIS A 18 -7.41 4.81 4.62
C HIS A 18 -8.24 3.62 5.14
N ASP A 19 -9.56 3.67 4.97
CA ASP A 19 -10.54 2.62 5.26
C ASP A 19 -10.12 1.26 4.66
N PHE A 20 -10.42 0.16 5.36
CA PHE A 20 -10.31 -1.24 4.90
C PHE A 20 -10.80 -1.48 3.45
N ALA A 21 -11.71 -0.65 2.92
CA ALA A 21 -12.09 -0.63 1.53
C ALA A 21 -10.89 -0.48 0.56
N HIS A 22 -9.84 0.24 0.95
CA HIS A 22 -8.57 0.28 0.22
C HIS A 22 -7.93 -1.10 0.11
N ILE A 23 -7.79 -1.80 1.23
CA ILE A 23 -7.25 -3.16 1.29
C ILE A 23 -8.06 -4.11 0.43
N GLU A 24 -9.38 -4.02 0.46
CA GLU A 24 -10.26 -4.86 -0.36
C GLU A 24 -10.09 -4.59 -1.87
N ARG A 25 -9.97 -3.32 -2.28
CA ARG A 25 -9.74 -2.97 -3.69
C ARG A 25 -8.36 -3.42 -4.17
N VAL A 26 -7.32 -3.22 -3.35
CA VAL A 26 -5.95 -3.69 -3.65
C VAL A 26 -5.93 -5.21 -3.76
N TYR A 27 -6.56 -5.94 -2.82
CA TYR A 27 -6.67 -7.40 -2.86
C TYR A 27 -7.30 -7.91 -4.16
N ARG A 28 -8.45 -7.34 -4.55
CA ARG A 28 -9.15 -7.75 -5.78
C ARG A 28 -8.35 -7.40 -7.04
N MET A 29 -7.68 -6.26 -7.05
CA MET A 29 -6.86 -5.84 -8.19
C MET A 29 -5.59 -6.68 -8.30
N SER A 30 -4.90 -6.94 -7.19
CA SER A 30 -3.68 -7.75 -7.18
C SER A 30 -3.96 -9.21 -7.55
N GLU A 31 -5.10 -9.78 -7.14
CA GLU A 31 -5.55 -11.10 -7.61
C GLU A 31 -5.69 -11.13 -9.14
N ARG A 32 -6.32 -10.10 -9.72
CA ARG A 32 -6.50 -10.02 -11.17
C ARG A 32 -5.16 -9.92 -11.90
N LEU A 33 -4.24 -9.10 -11.41
CA LEU A 33 -2.89 -8.96 -11.97
C LEU A 33 -2.11 -10.27 -11.85
N ALA A 34 -2.12 -10.89 -10.67
CA ALA A 34 -1.42 -12.14 -10.42
C ALA A 34 -1.88 -13.27 -11.35
N ARG A 35 -3.19 -13.37 -11.63
CA ARG A 35 -3.72 -14.35 -12.60
C ARG A 35 -3.26 -14.06 -14.03
N ALA A 36 -3.16 -12.79 -14.41
CA ALA A 36 -2.72 -12.41 -15.75
C ALA A 36 -1.22 -12.65 -15.96
N GLU A 37 -0.42 -12.37 -14.93
CA GLU A 37 1.04 -12.43 -14.97
C GLU A 37 1.61 -13.81 -14.57
N GLY A 38 0.78 -14.71 -14.03
CA GLY A 38 1.20 -16.03 -13.56
C GLY A 38 1.96 -16.00 -12.22
N ALA A 39 1.66 -15.03 -11.36
CA ALA A 39 2.26 -14.90 -10.02
C ALA A 39 1.66 -15.90 -9.02
N ASP A 40 2.39 -16.20 -7.93
CA ASP A 40 1.85 -17.01 -6.84
C ASP A 40 0.74 -16.27 -6.08
N LEU A 41 -0.50 -16.73 -6.29
CA LEU A 41 -1.69 -16.12 -5.71
C LEU A 41 -1.69 -16.10 -4.18
N GLU A 42 -1.11 -17.10 -3.53
CA GLU A 42 -1.14 -17.16 -2.07
C GLU A 42 -0.22 -16.07 -1.48
N ILE A 43 0.95 -15.87 -2.09
CA ILE A 43 1.88 -14.79 -1.71
C ILE A 43 1.23 -13.43 -1.95
N VAL A 44 0.61 -13.24 -3.12
CA VAL A 44 -0.06 -11.98 -3.48
C VAL A 44 -1.23 -11.69 -2.54
N HIS A 45 -2.08 -12.67 -2.25
CA HIS A 45 -3.19 -12.49 -1.32
C HIS A 45 -2.71 -12.12 0.09
N ALA A 46 -1.71 -12.85 0.62
CA ALA A 46 -1.14 -12.55 1.92
C ALA A 46 -0.55 -11.13 1.97
N ALA A 47 0.25 -10.76 0.97
CA ALA A 47 0.85 -9.43 0.87
C ALA A 47 -0.22 -8.33 0.80
N ALA A 48 -1.25 -8.50 -0.02
CA ALA A 48 -2.32 -7.51 -0.17
C ALA A 48 -3.09 -7.27 1.14
N LEU A 49 -3.38 -8.32 1.91
CA LEU A 49 -4.10 -8.20 3.19
C LEU A 49 -3.26 -7.54 4.30
N LEU A 50 -1.93 -7.66 4.21
CA LEU A 50 -1.01 -7.27 5.29
C LEU A 50 -0.20 -5.99 5.00
N HIS A 51 -0.15 -5.49 3.77
CA HIS A 51 0.81 -4.44 3.39
C HIS A 51 0.70 -3.14 4.20
N ASP A 52 -0.49 -2.81 4.70
CA ASP A 52 -0.79 -1.59 5.45
C ASP A 52 -1.28 -1.84 6.89
N ALA A 53 -1.10 -3.06 7.39
CA ALA A 53 -1.66 -3.50 8.67
C ALA A 53 -1.09 -2.75 9.90
N ASP A 54 0.11 -2.15 9.82
CA ASP A 54 0.69 -1.34 10.92
C ASP A 54 1.02 0.10 10.49
N GLY A 55 0.05 0.80 9.87
CA GLY A 55 0.25 2.14 9.30
C GLY A 55 -0.89 3.14 9.41
N THR A 56 -2.06 2.78 9.96
CA THR A 56 -3.30 3.55 9.74
C THR A 56 -3.47 4.80 10.60
N THR A 57 -2.56 5.12 11.54
CA THR A 57 -2.71 6.30 12.41
C THR A 57 -2.25 7.59 11.70
N PRO A 58 -3.11 8.60 11.49
CA PRO A 58 -2.72 9.86 10.85
C PRO A 58 -1.77 10.69 11.71
N GLY A 59 -0.78 11.36 11.08
CA GLY A 59 -0.03 12.45 11.70
C GLY A 59 1.20 12.07 12.55
N SER A 60 1.54 10.79 12.69
CA SER A 60 2.76 10.38 13.41
C SER A 60 3.95 10.23 12.46
N ALA A 61 5.15 10.54 12.95
CA ALA A 61 6.41 10.18 12.28
C ALA A 61 6.50 8.68 11.96
N ALA A 62 5.69 7.84 12.63
CA ALA A 62 5.58 6.42 12.37
C ALA A 62 5.00 6.08 10.98
N ARG A 63 4.35 7.01 10.27
CA ARG A 63 3.84 6.74 8.92
C ARG A 63 4.97 6.57 7.88
N LEU A 64 6.17 7.09 8.14
CA LEU A 64 7.30 7.04 7.20
C LEU A 64 7.80 5.61 6.94
N GLU A 65 7.59 4.69 7.89
CA GLU A 65 8.13 3.32 7.86
C GLU A 65 7.05 2.25 8.09
N HIS A 66 5.78 2.55 7.81
CA HIS A 66 4.68 1.59 8.02
C HIS A 66 4.89 0.29 7.25
N HIS A 67 5.35 0.35 6.00
CA HIS A 67 5.62 -0.83 5.17
C HIS A 67 6.67 -1.75 5.79
N LEU A 68 7.67 -1.22 6.48
CA LEU A 68 8.67 -2.03 7.20
C LEU A 68 8.03 -2.76 8.39
N ARG A 69 7.19 -2.07 9.17
CA ARG A 69 6.51 -2.70 10.31
C ARG A 69 5.43 -3.68 9.90
N SER A 70 4.65 -3.35 8.87
CA SER A 70 3.71 -4.26 8.22
C SER A 70 4.41 -5.53 7.74
N ALA A 71 5.64 -5.44 7.19
CA ALA A 71 6.42 -6.62 6.81
C ALA A 71 6.85 -7.46 8.03
N VAL A 72 7.23 -6.83 9.15
CA VAL A 72 7.53 -7.56 10.40
C VAL A 72 6.27 -8.27 10.91
N LEU A 73 5.15 -7.57 11.01
CA LEU A 73 3.85 -8.12 11.41
C LEU A 73 3.42 -9.29 10.51
N ALA A 74 3.59 -9.15 9.20
CA ALA A 74 3.30 -10.22 8.25
C ALA A 74 4.11 -11.48 8.54
N GLY A 75 5.39 -11.33 8.88
CA GLY A 75 6.23 -12.45 9.28
C GLY A 75 5.71 -13.17 10.53
N GLU A 76 5.30 -12.41 11.55
CA GLU A 76 4.74 -12.97 12.78
C GLU A 76 3.40 -13.70 12.54
N VAL A 77 2.52 -13.13 11.73
CA VAL A 77 1.22 -13.72 11.39
C VAL A 77 1.41 -15.01 10.59
N LEU A 78 2.20 -14.97 9.51
CA LEU A 78 2.39 -16.11 8.61
C LEU A 78 3.16 -17.26 9.29
N LYS A 79 4.08 -16.94 10.19
CA LYS A 79 4.77 -17.95 11.01
C LYS A 79 3.80 -18.71 11.92
N LYS A 80 2.82 -18.01 12.52
CA LYS A 80 1.76 -18.65 13.32
C LYS A 80 0.83 -19.53 12.47
N GLU A 81 0.61 -19.15 11.21
CA GLU A 81 -0.14 -19.95 10.22
C GLU A 81 0.68 -21.13 9.65
N GLY A 82 1.95 -21.30 10.04
CA GLY A 82 2.79 -22.43 9.64
C GLY A 82 3.42 -22.31 8.25
N TRP A 83 3.57 -21.09 7.72
CA TRP A 83 4.24 -20.87 6.43
C TRP A 83 5.74 -21.16 6.51
N SER A 84 6.33 -21.56 5.37
CA SER A 84 7.78 -21.71 5.27
C SER A 84 8.47 -20.34 5.26
N GLU A 85 9.70 -20.29 5.79
CA GLU A 85 10.49 -19.04 5.86
C GLU A 85 10.69 -18.42 4.46
N ASP A 86 10.83 -19.22 3.40
CA ASP A 86 10.95 -18.71 2.01
C ASP A 86 9.68 -17.99 1.54
N ARG A 87 8.49 -18.53 1.85
CA ARG A 87 7.22 -17.89 1.46
C ARG A 87 6.96 -16.65 2.30
N ILE A 88 7.33 -16.69 3.59
CA ILE A 88 7.27 -15.51 4.47
C ILE A 88 8.16 -14.41 3.90
N ALA A 89 9.41 -14.71 3.55
CA ALA A 89 10.34 -13.74 2.99
C ALA A 89 9.81 -13.12 1.68
N ALA A 90 9.16 -13.92 0.83
CA ALA A 90 8.54 -13.44 -0.40
C ALA A 90 7.37 -12.45 -0.13
N VAL A 91 6.50 -12.76 0.82
CA VAL A 91 5.41 -11.83 1.23
C VAL A 91 6.01 -10.55 1.81
N GLN A 92 7.01 -10.66 2.69
CA GLN A 92 7.65 -9.50 3.28
C GLN A 92 8.34 -8.62 2.22
N HIS A 93 8.95 -9.21 1.19
CA HIS A 93 9.49 -8.44 0.06
C HIS A 93 8.40 -7.65 -0.66
N CYS A 94 7.26 -8.28 -0.97
CA CYS A 94 6.12 -7.59 -1.59
C CYS A 94 5.69 -6.37 -0.76
N ILE A 95 5.62 -6.54 0.56
CA ILE A 95 5.22 -5.47 1.47
C ILE A 95 6.30 -4.38 1.59
N ARG A 96 7.59 -4.71 1.68
CA ARG A 96 8.62 -3.66 1.74
C ARG A 96 8.73 -2.89 0.42
N ALA A 97 8.51 -3.57 -0.70
CA ALA A 97 8.69 -3.01 -2.04
C ALA A 97 7.48 -2.23 -2.59
N HIS A 98 6.30 -2.27 -1.95
CA HIS A 98 5.10 -1.65 -2.52
C HIS A 98 5.12 -0.11 -2.47
N ARG A 99 5.98 0.50 -1.64
CA ARG A 99 5.94 1.95 -1.39
C ARG A 99 6.74 2.73 -2.43
N TYR A 100 6.07 3.53 -3.26
CA TYR A 100 6.73 4.34 -4.32
C TYR A 100 7.76 5.34 -3.79
N ARG A 101 7.52 5.93 -2.61
CA ARG A 101 8.43 6.92 -2.00
C ARG A 101 9.64 6.29 -1.30
N ASP A 102 9.83 4.98 -1.40
CA ASP A 102 10.97 4.26 -0.85
C ASP A 102 11.63 3.42 -1.96
N ASP A 103 12.82 3.84 -2.38
CA ASP A 103 13.59 3.21 -3.46
C ASP A 103 14.64 2.21 -2.96
N ARG A 104 14.71 1.96 -1.65
CA ARG A 104 15.68 1.03 -1.04
C ARG A 104 15.49 -0.41 -1.49
N GLU A 105 14.24 -0.81 -1.73
CA GLU A 105 13.90 -2.17 -2.15
C GLU A 105 12.81 -2.13 -3.24
N PRO A 106 13.20 -2.11 -4.53
CA PRO A 106 12.24 -2.09 -5.62
C PRO A 106 11.53 -3.44 -5.78
N PRO A 107 10.33 -3.49 -6.40
CA PRO A 107 9.60 -4.74 -6.62
C PRO A 107 10.36 -5.64 -7.61
N ALA A 108 11.05 -6.64 -7.06
CA ALA A 108 11.97 -7.51 -7.81
C ALA A 108 11.30 -8.78 -8.35
N THR A 109 10.27 -9.28 -7.65
CA THR A 109 9.50 -10.47 -8.07
C THR A 109 8.20 -10.10 -8.78
N ILE A 110 7.58 -11.07 -9.46
CA ILE A 110 6.31 -10.84 -10.16
C ILE A 110 5.17 -10.56 -9.16
N GLU A 111 5.20 -11.20 -7.99
CA GLU A 111 4.26 -10.96 -6.89
C GLU A 111 4.40 -9.52 -6.36
N ALA A 112 5.64 -9.07 -6.13
CA ALA A 112 5.90 -7.71 -5.65
C ALA A 112 5.45 -6.65 -6.65
N LYS A 113 5.64 -6.90 -7.96
CA LYS A 113 5.14 -6.03 -9.02
C LYS A 113 3.61 -5.97 -9.05
N CYS A 114 2.94 -7.12 -8.91
CA CYS A 114 1.47 -7.16 -8.84
C CYS A 114 0.93 -6.34 -7.65
N ILE A 115 1.56 -6.44 -6.48
CA ILE A 115 1.17 -5.67 -5.29
C ILE A 115 1.44 -4.18 -5.49
N PHE A 116 2.63 -3.85 -5.99
CA PHE A 116 3.01 -2.47 -6.27
C PHE A 116 2.00 -1.81 -7.23
N ASP A 117 1.71 -2.45 -8.36
CA ASP A 117 0.80 -1.91 -9.37
C ASP A 117 -0.64 -1.84 -8.86
N ALA A 118 -1.12 -2.85 -8.14
CA ALA A 118 -2.46 -2.83 -7.56
C ALA A 118 -2.67 -1.65 -6.59
N ASP A 119 -1.69 -1.39 -5.71
CA ASP A 119 -1.73 -0.26 -4.80
C ASP A 119 -1.70 1.10 -5.54
N LYS A 120 -0.85 1.24 -6.58
CA LYS A 120 -0.81 2.48 -7.37
C LYS A 120 -2.05 2.70 -8.20
N LEU A 121 -2.68 1.64 -8.72
CA LEU A 121 -3.94 1.76 -9.43
C LEU A 121 -5.08 2.25 -8.52
N ASP A 122 -5.03 1.98 -7.22
CA ASP A 122 -6.07 2.42 -6.28
C ASP A 122 -6.05 3.94 -5.98
N VAL A 123 -4.94 4.62 -6.29
CA VAL A 123 -4.82 6.08 -6.20
C VAL A 123 -5.05 6.80 -7.53
N LEU A 124 -5.43 6.07 -8.58
CA LEU A 124 -5.77 6.60 -9.90
C LEU A 124 -7.28 6.54 -10.16
N GLY A 125 -7.69 7.07 -11.31
CA GLY A 125 -9.10 7.04 -11.75
C GLY A 125 -10.05 7.81 -10.84
N ALA A 126 -11.33 7.43 -10.87
CA ALA A 126 -12.38 8.15 -10.13
C ALA A 126 -12.17 8.11 -8.60
N ILE A 127 -11.76 6.96 -8.05
CA ILE A 127 -11.45 6.83 -6.63
C ILE A 127 -10.24 7.71 -6.27
N GLY A 128 -9.17 7.66 -7.06
CA GLY A 128 -8.00 8.51 -6.88
C GLY A 128 -8.33 9.99 -6.86
N ALA A 129 -9.14 10.46 -7.83
CA ALA A 129 -9.57 11.86 -7.91
C ALA A 129 -10.34 12.31 -6.64
N VAL A 130 -11.25 11.47 -6.14
CA VAL A 130 -11.98 11.75 -4.89
C VAL A 130 -11.04 11.76 -3.69
N ARG A 131 -10.14 10.77 -3.57
CA ARG A 131 -9.19 10.67 -2.45
C ARG A 131 -8.25 11.87 -2.37
N VAL A 132 -7.66 12.30 -3.50
CA VAL A 132 -6.79 13.48 -3.55
C VAL A 132 -7.55 14.75 -3.17
N SER A 133 -8.79 14.89 -3.65
CA SER A 133 -9.63 16.06 -3.33
C SER A 133 -9.99 16.12 -1.85
N LEU A 134 -10.35 14.98 -1.24
CA LEU A 134 -10.62 14.89 0.20
C LEU A 134 -9.38 15.17 1.04
N TYR A 135 -8.24 14.62 0.64
CA TYR A 135 -6.97 14.88 1.31
C TYR A 135 -6.61 16.38 1.29
N ALA A 136 -6.71 17.03 0.13
CA ALA A 136 -6.47 18.46 0.00
C ALA A 136 -7.41 19.27 0.91
N ALA A 137 -8.71 18.94 0.93
CA ALA A 137 -9.68 19.59 1.79
C ALA A 137 -9.35 19.43 3.30
N LEU A 138 -8.99 18.21 3.74
CA LEU A 138 -8.60 17.94 5.12
C LEU A 138 -7.27 18.63 5.51
N ALA A 139 -6.36 18.80 4.56
CA ALA A 139 -5.09 19.50 4.75
C ALA A 139 -5.22 21.02 4.66
N GLY A 140 -6.41 21.57 4.38
CA GLY A 140 -6.61 23.00 4.16
C GLY A 140 -5.93 23.54 2.90
N MET A 141 -5.64 22.67 1.94
CA MET A 141 -4.99 23.00 0.68
C MET A 141 -6.03 23.30 -0.40
N PRO A 142 -5.77 24.25 -1.31
CA PRO A 142 -6.64 24.48 -2.46
C PRO A 142 -6.60 23.28 -3.42
N LEU A 143 -7.71 23.00 -4.10
CA LEU A 143 -7.76 21.97 -5.16
C LEU A 143 -6.97 22.37 -6.41
N TYR A 144 -6.78 23.67 -6.61
CA TYR A 144 -6.05 24.23 -7.73
C TYR A 144 -5.29 25.48 -7.28
N ALA A 145 -4.03 25.58 -7.69
CA ALA A 145 -3.18 26.75 -7.46
C ALA A 145 -2.26 26.94 -8.66
N GLU A 146 -1.87 28.18 -8.92
CA GLU A 146 -0.80 28.45 -9.89
C GLU A 146 0.53 27.89 -9.37
N PRO A 147 1.34 27.24 -10.22
CA PRO A 147 2.68 26.81 -9.85
C PRO A 147 3.55 28.01 -9.45
N SER A 148 4.51 27.79 -8.55
CA SER A 148 5.45 28.84 -8.15
C SER A 148 6.33 29.28 -9.32
N ALA A 149 6.80 30.54 -9.30
CA ALA A 149 7.73 31.03 -10.30
C ALA A 149 8.99 30.16 -10.42
N GLN A 150 9.51 29.67 -9.28
CA GLN A 150 10.64 28.74 -9.25
C GLN A 150 10.33 27.42 -9.98
N PHE A 151 9.13 26.86 -9.78
CA PHE A 151 8.75 25.63 -10.46
C PHE A 151 8.64 25.86 -11.97
N LEU A 152 8.07 26.98 -12.38
CA LEU A 152 7.97 27.36 -13.81
C LEU A 152 9.35 27.54 -14.47
N GLU A 153 10.33 28.08 -13.75
CA GLU A 153 11.68 28.32 -14.27
C GLU A 153 12.57 27.06 -14.23
N THR A 154 12.47 26.25 -13.16
CA THR A 154 13.46 25.22 -12.85
C THR A 154 12.91 23.79 -12.81
N GLY A 155 11.58 23.62 -12.78
CA GLY A 155 10.90 22.34 -12.56
C GLY A 155 11.02 21.81 -11.12
N LYS A 156 11.56 22.59 -10.18
CA LYS A 156 11.74 22.19 -8.78
C LYS A 156 10.61 22.70 -7.91
N GLU A 157 10.04 21.82 -7.09
CA GLU A 157 9.05 22.17 -6.08
C GLU A 157 9.64 23.09 -4.99
N MET A 158 8.81 23.96 -4.43
CA MET A 158 9.17 24.72 -3.22
C MET A 158 8.97 23.83 -1.98
N PRO A 159 9.90 23.83 -1.01
CA PRO A 159 9.74 23.09 0.24
C PRO A 159 8.59 23.62 1.10
#